data_AF-A0A1Q8BVX1-F1
#
_entry.id   AF-A0A1Q8BVX1-F1
#
_cell.length_a   1.000
_cell.length_b   1.000
_cell.length_c   1.000
_cell.angle_alpha   90.00
_cell.angle_beta   90.00
_cell.angle_gamma   90.00
#
_symmetry.space_group_name_H-M   'P 1'
#
loop_
_entity.id
_entity.type
_entity.pdbx_description
1 polymer ?
#
loop_
_entity_poly.entity_id
_entity_poly.type
_entity_poly.pdbx_seq_one_letter_code
_entity_poly.pdbx_strand_id
1 'polypeptide(L)'
;MDRAAIMIDAGYVYAAGGHLCCGTRSRSDIVVDASAVVGSVSNRVRSALGVSVLRTYWYDAARDGIRTEEQQVIAGLYDVKLRLGRLNAQNQQKGVDALIYRDMITLAQRRAVTDIVLVSGDEDLREGVRTVQDYGVRVVLVGIEAVRGFNQSRELTYEADRVWTLTKSDLEPLFSRRVRPVIETPGLPFEAAELEAVDDRVVRAAVDFATQWREKAQENELLELRDECPRIPRPLDVELLSAVETATGISLRTQDALKRKVRASWWGVIGPRR
;
A
#
# COMPACT_ATOMS: atom_id res chain seq x y z
N MET A 1 -40.35 3.18 0.28
CA MET A 1 -39.67 1.93 -0.10
C MET A 1 -38.22 2.12 0.32
N ASP A 2 -37.81 1.41 1.35
CA ASP A 2 -36.56 1.68 2.06
C ASP A 2 -35.41 0.94 1.38
N ARG A 3 -34.32 1.66 1.15
CA ARG A 3 -33.18 1.18 0.37
C ARG A 3 -31.89 1.64 1.01
N ALA A 4 -30.87 0.79 0.96
CA ALA A 4 -29.53 1.12 1.40
C ALA A 4 -28.59 1.38 0.21
N ALA A 5 -27.58 2.22 0.39
CA ALA A 5 -26.40 2.25 -0.47
C ALA A 5 -25.17 1.80 0.31
N ILE A 6 -24.29 1.03 -0.34
CA ILE A 6 -23.04 0.57 0.24
C ILE A 6 -21.90 1.43 -0.32
N MET A 7 -21.03 1.93 0.56
CA MET A 7 -19.87 2.76 0.25
C MET A 7 -18.62 1.99 0.69
N ILE A 8 -17.81 1.52 -0.25
CA ILE A 8 -16.61 0.71 0.05
C ILE A 8 -15.36 1.53 -0.26
N ASP A 9 -14.59 1.86 0.77
CA ASP A 9 -13.24 2.40 0.64
C ASP A 9 -12.25 1.26 0.36
N ALA A 10 -11.76 1.18 -0.88
CA ALA A 10 -10.82 0.15 -1.28
C ALA A 10 -9.46 0.29 -0.57
N GLY A 11 -8.99 1.52 -0.31
CA GLY A 11 -7.73 1.74 0.39
C GLY A 11 -7.77 1.08 1.77
N TYR A 12 -8.86 1.32 2.49
CA TYR A 12 -9.12 0.71 3.79
C TYR A 12 -9.28 -0.81 3.72
N VAL A 13 -10.11 -1.34 2.81
CA VAL A 13 -10.35 -2.79 2.68
C VAL A 13 -9.06 -3.54 2.40
N TYR A 14 -8.24 -3.06 1.45
CA TYR A 14 -6.97 -3.71 1.13
C TYR A 14 -5.97 -3.61 2.29
N ALA A 15 -5.85 -2.46 2.94
CA ALA A 15 -4.88 -2.27 4.02
C ALA A 15 -5.25 -3.07 5.28
N ALA A 16 -6.48 -2.92 5.78
CA ALA A 16 -6.91 -3.56 7.01
C ALA A 16 -7.17 -5.07 6.80
N GLY A 17 -7.89 -5.44 5.75
CA GLY A 17 -8.17 -6.84 5.42
C GLY A 17 -6.90 -7.60 5.03
N GLY A 18 -6.02 -6.98 4.23
CA GLY A 18 -4.73 -7.56 3.89
C GLY A 18 -3.85 -7.81 5.10
N HIS A 19 -3.83 -6.88 6.07
CA HIS A 19 -3.06 -7.07 7.29
C HIS A 19 -3.61 -8.21 8.14
N LEU A 20 -4.94 -8.30 8.26
CA LEU A 20 -5.64 -9.31 9.05
C LEU A 20 -5.52 -10.72 8.45
N CYS A 21 -5.70 -10.85 7.13
CA CYS A 21 -5.80 -12.13 6.44
C CYS A 21 -4.48 -12.57 5.79
N CYS A 22 -3.66 -11.64 5.33
CA CYS A 22 -2.43 -11.93 4.59
C CYS A 22 -1.14 -11.45 5.30
N GLY A 23 -1.26 -10.79 6.45
CA GLY A 23 -0.11 -10.28 7.23
C GLY A 23 0.61 -9.09 6.60
N THR A 24 0.07 -8.46 5.56
CA THR A 24 0.69 -7.33 4.85
C THR A 24 -0.33 -6.25 4.54
N ARG A 25 0.08 -4.97 4.59
CA ARG A 25 -0.74 -3.82 4.11
C ARG A 25 -0.46 -3.46 2.65
N SER A 26 0.51 -4.13 2.04
CA SER A 26 0.97 -3.84 0.69
C SER A 26 -0.03 -4.36 -0.34
N ARG A 27 -0.76 -3.45 -0.99
CA ARG A 27 -1.75 -3.80 -2.03
C ARG A 27 -1.16 -4.62 -3.18
N SER A 28 0.12 -4.42 -3.51
CA SER A 28 0.80 -5.19 -4.56
C SER A 28 0.98 -6.67 -4.21
N ASP A 29 0.80 -7.05 -2.94
CA ASP A 29 0.98 -8.41 -2.47
C ASP A 29 -0.35 -9.10 -2.11
N ILE A 30 -1.48 -8.44 -2.37
CA ILE A 30 -2.82 -8.90 -1.99
C ILE A 30 -3.71 -8.98 -3.22
N VAL A 31 -4.46 -10.06 -3.34
CA VAL A 31 -5.59 -10.23 -4.25
C VAL A 31 -6.87 -10.27 -3.40
N VAL A 32 -7.86 -9.49 -3.80
CA VAL A 32 -9.17 -9.41 -3.14
C VAL A 32 -10.25 -9.85 -4.12
N ASP A 33 -11.09 -10.80 -3.72
CA ASP A 33 -12.33 -11.09 -4.45
C ASP A 33 -13.37 -10.02 -4.14
N ALA A 34 -13.34 -8.94 -4.93
CA ALA A 34 -14.25 -7.82 -4.76
C ALA A 34 -15.72 -8.22 -4.94
N SER A 35 -16.03 -9.20 -5.80
CA SER A 35 -17.40 -9.70 -5.99
C SER A 35 -17.91 -10.33 -4.70
N ALA A 36 -17.09 -11.19 -4.08
CA ALA A 36 -17.45 -11.85 -2.84
C ALA A 36 -17.51 -10.87 -1.65
N VAL A 37 -16.65 -9.84 -1.61
CA VAL A 37 -16.77 -8.73 -0.63
C VAL A 37 -18.11 -8.01 -0.78
N VAL A 38 -18.45 -7.58 -2.01
CA VAL A 38 -19.72 -6.90 -2.28
C VAL A 38 -20.91 -7.78 -1.93
N GLY A 39 -20.86 -9.06 -2.28
CA GLY A 39 -21.90 -10.05 -1.96
C GLY A 39 -22.07 -10.24 -0.45
N SER A 40 -20.97 -10.40 0.29
CA SER A 40 -20.97 -10.57 1.74
C SER A 40 -21.60 -9.37 2.46
N VAL A 41 -21.16 -8.15 2.13
CA VAL A 41 -21.73 -6.92 2.73
C VAL A 41 -23.19 -6.75 2.33
N SER A 42 -23.54 -6.98 1.06
CA SER A 42 -24.93 -6.87 0.59
C SER A 42 -25.87 -7.85 1.28
N ASN A 43 -25.43 -9.09 1.49
CA ASN A 43 -26.20 -10.09 2.22
C ASN A 43 -26.38 -9.69 3.68
N ARG A 44 -25.35 -9.17 4.33
CA ARG A 44 -25.43 -8.66 5.71
C ARG A 44 -26.40 -7.48 5.82
N VAL A 45 -26.41 -6.58 4.84
CA VAL A 45 -27.38 -5.48 4.78
C VAL A 45 -28.81 -6.00 4.68
N ARG A 46 -29.07 -6.93 3.76
CA ARG A 46 -30.40 -7.53 3.59
C ARG A 46 -30.87 -8.25 4.85
N SER A 47 -29.99 -9.02 5.49
CA SER A 47 -30.36 -9.80 6.69
C SER A 47 -30.52 -8.93 7.94
N ALA A 48 -29.63 -7.96 8.17
CA ALA A 48 -29.60 -7.19 9.41
C ALA A 48 -30.47 -5.92 9.38
N LEU A 49 -30.70 -5.33 8.21
CA LEU A 49 -31.52 -4.12 8.05
C LEU A 49 -32.88 -4.40 7.41
N GLY A 50 -33.06 -5.54 6.72
CA GLY A 50 -34.33 -5.86 6.05
C GLY A 50 -34.64 -4.97 4.84
N VAL A 51 -33.65 -4.25 4.30
CA VAL A 51 -33.81 -3.34 3.16
C VAL A 51 -33.08 -3.85 1.92
N SER A 52 -33.55 -3.43 0.75
CA SER A 52 -32.88 -3.71 -0.52
C SER A 52 -31.64 -2.83 -0.70
N VAL A 53 -30.60 -3.37 -1.33
CA VAL A 53 -29.40 -2.59 -1.71
C VAL A 53 -29.67 -1.93 -3.06
N LEU A 54 -29.69 -0.59 -3.09
CA LEU A 54 -29.86 0.19 -4.32
C LEU A 54 -28.65 0.06 -5.24
N ARG A 55 -27.45 0.21 -4.67
CA ARG A 55 -26.16 0.20 -5.39
C ARG A 55 -25.02 0.07 -4.39
N THR A 56 -23.94 -0.58 -4.83
CA THR A 56 -22.65 -0.54 -4.15
C THR A 56 -21.71 0.40 -4.88
N TYR A 57 -21.09 1.32 -4.16
CA TYR A 57 -20.08 2.23 -4.68
C TYR A 57 -18.71 1.74 -4.19
N TRP A 58 -17.81 1.48 -5.13
CA TRP A 58 -16.44 1.07 -4.84
C TRP A 58 -15.52 2.24 -5.12
N TYR A 59 -14.85 2.75 -4.10
CA TYR A 59 -13.99 3.92 -4.20
C TYR A 59 -12.53 3.48 -4.19
N ASP A 60 -11.82 3.81 -5.26
CA ASP A 60 -10.42 3.46 -5.42
C ASP A 60 -9.66 4.61 -6.09
N ALA A 61 -8.36 4.48 -6.28
CA ALA A 61 -7.56 5.47 -6.99
C ALA A 61 -6.88 4.88 -8.22
N ALA A 62 -6.77 5.70 -9.27
CA ALA A 62 -6.11 5.33 -10.51
C ALA A 62 -5.06 6.37 -10.90
N ARG A 63 -3.98 5.91 -11.55
CA ARG A 63 -2.98 6.77 -12.15
C ARG A 63 -3.52 7.29 -13.47
N ASP A 64 -3.53 8.62 -13.63
CA ASP A 64 -4.06 9.31 -14.82
C ASP A 64 -5.50 8.92 -15.19
N GLY A 65 -6.28 8.42 -14.22
CA GLY A 65 -7.64 7.93 -14.43
C GLY A 65 -7.74 6.59 -15.18
N ILE A 66 -6.61 5.94 -15.47
CA ILE A 66 -6.54 4.68 -16.20
C ILE A 66 -6.77 3.52 -15.22
N ARG A 67 -7.79 2.70 -15.53
CA ARG A 67 -8.14 1.52 -14.72
C ARG A 67 -7.08 0.44 -14.84
N THR A 68 -6.69 -0.14 -13.71
CA THR A 68 -5.98 -1.42 -13.67
C THR A 68 -6.90 -2.58 -14.09
N GLU A 69 -6.34 -3.74 -14.42
CA GLU A 69 -7.14 -4.94 -14.75
C GLU A 69 -8.14 -5.30 -13.65
N GLU A 70 -7.69 -5.29 -12.39
CA GLU A 70 -8.55 -5.49 -11.21
C GLU A 70 -9.71 -4.49 -11.15
N GLN A 71 -9.42 -3.21 -11.42
CA GLN A 71 -10.44 -2.17 -11.46
C GLN A 71 -11.42 -2.34 -12.63
N GLN A 72 -10.97 -2.88 -13.77
CA GLN A 72 -11.86 -3.20 -14.89
C GLN A 72 -12.82 -4.33 -14.52
N VAL A 73 -12.33 -5.38 -13.84
CA VAL A 73 -13.16 -6.46 -13.31
C VAL A 73 -14.20 -5.91 -12.33
N ILE A 74 -13.80 -5.07 -11.38
CA ILE A 74 -14.70 -4.44 -10.41
C ILE A 74 -15.74 -3.56 -11.11
N ALA A 75 -15.33 -2.80 -12.12
CA ALA A 75 -16.24 -1.94 -12.88
C ALA A 75 -17.26 -2.72 -13.72
N GLY A 76 -17.01 -3.99 -14.00
CA GLY A 76 -17.91 -4.90 -14.71
C GLY A 76 -18.92 -5.63 -13.81
N LEU A 77 -18.79 -5.53 -12.49
CA LEU A 77 -19.72 -6.18 -11.56
C LEU A 77 -21.12 -5.53 -11.61
N TYR A 78 -22.16 -6.37 -11.55
CA TYR A 78 -23.55 -5.89 -11.51
C TYR A 78 -23.82 -5.06 -10.24
N ASP A 79 -24.57 -3.98 -10.41
CA ASP A 79 -24.95 -3.06 -9.32
C ASP A 79 -23.79 -2.43 -8.54
N VAL A 80 -22.56 -2.52 -9.09
CA VAL A 80 -21.37 -1.88 -8.56
C VAL A 80 -21.01 -0.67 -9.42
N LYS A 81 -20.69 0.45 -8.76
CA LYS A 81 -20.13 1.63 -9.40
C LYS A 81 -18.73 1.91 -8.89
N LEU A 82 -17.74 1.66 -9.73
CA LEU A 82 -16.36 2.10 -9.49
C LEU A 82 -16.24 3.63 -9.61
N ARG A 83 -15.70 4.26 -8.57
CA ARG A 83 -15.34 5.68 -8.49
C ARG A 83 -13.83 5.77 -8.31
N LEU A 84 -13.18 6.57 -9.17
CA LEU A 84 -11.72 6.69 -9.16
C LEU A 84 -11.29 8.09 -8.73
N GLY A 85 -10.59 8.16 -7.61
CA GLY A 85 -9.73 9.28 -7.24
C GLY A 85 -8.43 9.27 -8.06
N ARG A 86 -7.49 10.14 -7.69
CA ARG A 86 -6.20 10.27 -8.37
C ARG A 86 -5.08 9.66 -7.53
N LEU A 87 -4.10 9.05 -8.18
CA LEU A 87 -2.82 8.71 -7.56
C LEU A 87 -1.79 9.82 -7.81
N ASN A 88 -1.06 10.25 -6.77
CA ASN A 88 0.05 11.19 -6.94
C ASN A 88 1.34 10.49 -7.41
N ALA A 89 2.41 11.26 -7.63
CA ALA A 89 3.72 10.73 -8.01
C ALA A 89 4.30 9.70 -7.02
N GLN A 90 3.86 9.73 -5.76
CA GLN A 90 4.28 8.83 -4.68
C GLN A 90 3.31 7.65 -4.47
N ASN A 91 2.39 7.40 -5.41
CA ASN A 91 1.33 6.38 -5.32
C ASN A 91 0.36 6.55 -4.12
N GLN A 92 0.27 7.75 -3.54
CA GLN A 92 -0.74 8.06 -2.53
C GLN A 92 -2.06 8.41 -3.20
N GLN A 93 -3.15 7.93 -2.62
CA GLN A 93 -4.49 8.23 -3.07
C GLN A 93 -4.87 9.66 -2.68
N LYS A 94 -5.47 10.41 -3.60
CA LYS A 94 -5.99 11.75 -3.36
C LYS A 94 -7.42 11.87 -3.89
N GLY A 95 -8.28 12.44 -3.05
CA GLY A 95 -9.65 12.80 -3.39
C GLY A 95 -10.63 11.63 -3.41
N VAL A 96 -10.25 10.46 -2.86
CA VAL A 96 -11.16 9.33 -2.68
C VAL A 96 -12.22 9.69 -1.64
N ASP A 97 -11.82 10.29 -0.51
CA ASP A 97 -12.72 10.68 0.59
C ASP A 97 -13.72 11.73 0.13
N ALA A 98 -13.27 12.68 -0.69
CA ALA A 98 -14.14 13.68 -1.32
C ALA A 98 -15.20 13.06 -2.24
N LEU A 99 -14.88 11.95 -2.94
CA LEU A 99 -15.86 11.22 -3.74
C LEU A 99 -16.88 10.50 -2.88
N ILE A 100 -16.43 9.85 -1.79
CA ILE A 100 -17.30 9.21 -0.80
C ILE A 100 -18.26 10.25 -0.21
N TYR A 101 -17.73 11.35 0.31
CA TYR A 101 -18.47 12.45 0.89
C TYR A 101 -19.53 12.99 -0.08
N ARG A 102 -19.15 13.29 -1.32
CA ARG A 102 -20.06 13.79 -2.36
C ARG A 102 -21.23 12.82 -2.60
N ASP A 103 -20.94 11.54 -2.79
CA ASP A 103 -21.95 10.55 -3.17
C ASP A 103 -22.88 10.24 -1.98
N MET A 104 -22.36 10.18 -0.75
CA MET A 104 -23.18 10.05 0.47
C MET A 104 -24.19 11.20 0.58
N ILE A 105 -23.71 12.45 0.51
CA ILE A 105 -24.57 13.64 0.61
C ILE A 105 -25.58 13.70 -0.53
N THR A 106 -25.14 13.40 -1.75
CA THR A 106 -26.03 13.44 -2.91
C THR A 106 -27.19 12.44 -2.73
N LEU A 107 -26.90 11.23 -2.27
CA LEU A 107 -27.95 10.23 -2.04
C LEU A 107 -28.90 10.63 -0.91
N ALA A 108 -28.35 11.19 0.18
CA ALA A 108 -29.14 11.65 1.32
C ALA A 108 -30.05 12.84 0.96
N GLN A 109 -29.50 13.88 0.34
CA GLN A 109 -30.23 15.07 -0.10
C GLN A 109 -31.36 14.73 -1.09
N ARG A 110 -31.10 13.78 -1.99
CA ARG A 110 -32.11 13.31 -2.97
C ARG A 110 -33.09 12.31 -2.38
N ARG A 111 -32.97 11.98 -1.08
CA ARG A 111 -33.78 10.96 -0.39
C ARG A 111 -33.81 9.63 -1.15
N ALA A 112 -32.69 9.29 -1.79
CA ALA A 112 -32.58 8.10 -2.62
C ALA A 112 -32.50 6.82 -1.77
N VAL A 113 -32.00 6.95 -0.55
CA VAL A 113 -31.74 5.88 0.43
C VAL A 113 -32.18 6.32 1.82
N THR A 114 -32.49 5.33 2.66
CA THR A 114 -32.76 5.50 4.09
C THR A 114 -31.55 5.14 4.95
N ASP A 115 -30.64 4.34 4.39
CA ASP A 115 -29.48 3.80 5.09
C ASP A 115 -28.23 3.90 4.19
N ILE A 116 -27.12 4.31 4.78
CA ILE A 116 -25.79 4.26 4.15
C ILE A 116 -24.93 3.29 4.95
N VAL A 117 -24.30 2.34 4.26
CA VAL A 117 -23.41 1.35 4.84
C VAL A 117 -22.00 1.71 4.41
N LEU A 118 -21.19 2.24 5.32
CA LEU A 118 -19.87 2.77 5.05
C LEU A 118 -18.79 1.79 5.51
N VAL A 119 -18.08 1.17 4.57
CA VAL A 119 -16.91 0.32 4.86
C VAL A 119 -15.66 1.19 4.83
N SER A 120 -15.27 1.75 5.98
CA SER A 120 -14.06 2.56 6.15
C SER A 120 -13.60 2.55 7.63
N GLY A 121 -12.39 3.04 7.88
CA GLY A 121 -11.84 3.32 9.21
C GLY A 121 -11.37 4.77 9.37
N ASP A 122 -11.56 5.62 8.35
CA ASP A 122 -10.99 6.96 8.28
C ASP A 122 -11.84 8.02 8.99
N GLU A 123 -11.23 8.73 9.94
CA GLU A 123 -11.88 9.80 10.70
C GLU A 123 -12.33 10.96 9.82
N ASP A 124 -11.66 11.20 8.69
CA ASP A 124 -11.97 12.30 7.78
C ASP A 124 -13.39 12.19 7.20
N LEU A 125 -14.00 11.00 7.23
CA LEU A 125 -15.38 10.78 6.80
C LEU A 125 -16.43 11.14 7.86
N ARG A 126 -16.04 11.45 9.10
CA ARG A 126 -16.97 11.71 10.21
C ARG A 126 -17.91 12.87 9.92
N GLU A 127 -17.40 13.95 9.34
CA GLU A 127 -18.25 15.09 8.97
C GLU A 127 -19.28 14.70 7.89
N GLY A 128 -18.94 13.75 7.02
CA GLY A 128 -19.86 13.21 6.02
C GLY A 128 -20.98 12.42 6.66
N VAL A 129 -20.66 11.63 7.70
CA VAL A 129 -21.63 10.88 8.50
C VAL A 129 -22.64 11.82 9.15
N ARG A 130 -22.16 12.86 9.85
CA ARG A 130 -23.02 13.92 10.43
C ARG A 130 -23.95 14.55 9.41
N THR A 131 -23.36 14.97 8.29
CA THR A 131 -24.10 15.69 7.25
C THR A 131 -25.23 14.84 6.68
N VAL A 132 -25.04 13.53 6.48
CA VAL A 132 -26.13 12.67 5.97
C VAL A 132 -27.19 12.35 7.02
N GLN A 133 -26.80 12.28 8.30
CA GLN A 133 -27.74 12.12 9.41
C GLN A 133 -28.65 13.33 9.56
N ASP A 134 -28.16 14.55 9.30
CA ASP A 134 -28.98 15.77 9.25
C ASP A 134 -30.09 15.70 8.17
N TYR A 135 -29.87 14.92 7.11
CA TYR A 135 -30.89 14.64 6.08
C TYR A 135 -31.81 13.46 6.45
N GLY A 136 -31.64 12.86 7.64
CA GLY A 136 -32.45 11.75 8.15
C GLY A 136 -32.00 10.37 7.67
N VAL A 137 -30.79 10.23 7.13
CA VAL A 137 -30.23 8.94 6.72
C VAL A 137 -29.46 8.30 7.88
N ARG A 138 -29.71 7.02 8.16
CA ARG A 138 -28.95 6.25 9.15
C ARG A 138 -27.64 5.77 8.55
N VAL A 139 -26.57 5.81 9.32
CA VAL A 139 -25.25 5.34 8.89
C VAL A 139 -24.82 4.10 9.68
N VAL A 140 -24.54 3.03 8.95
CA VAL A 140 -23.91 1.82 9.47
C VAL A 140 -22.45 1.84 9.09
N LEU A 141 -21.56 2.05 10.07
CA LEU A 141 -20.13 1.91 9.87
C LEU A 141 -19.75 0.43 9.89
N VAL A 142 -19.01 -0.02 8.89
CA VAL A 142 -18.50 -1.38 8.79
C VAL A 142 -16.98 -1.33 8.86
N GLY A 143 -16.44 -1.73 10.00
CA GLY A 143 -15.00 -1.82 10.19
C GLY A 143 -14.46 -3.25 10.02
N ILE A 144 -13.14 -3.37 10.00
CA ILE A 144 -12.43 -4.64 9.88
C ILE A 144 -11.70 -4.90 11.19
N GLU A 145 -11.80 -6.13 11.69
CA GLU A 145 -11.10 -6.58 12.90
C GLU A 145 -9.59 -6.25 12.84
N ALA A 146 -9.02 -5.80 13.96
CA ALA A 146 -7.61 -5.47 14.06
C ALA A 146 -6.81 -6.62 14.67
N VAL A 147 -5.67 -6.96 14.06
CA VAL A 147 -4.71 -7.94 14.62
C VAL A 147 -4.19 -7.47 15.99
N ARG A 148 -3.93 -6.17 16.13
CA ARG A 148 -3.59 -5.47 17.39
C ARG A 148 -4.08 -4.03 17.33
N GLY A 149 -4.57 -3.50 18.45
CA GLY A 149 -5.02 -2.10 18.54
C GLY A 149 -6.37 -1.84 17.88
N PHE A 150 -6.48 -0.74 17.14
CA PHE A 150 -7.71 -0.31 16.45
C PHE A 150 -7.41 -0.04 14.98
N ASN A 151 -8.32 -0.44 14.09
CA ASN A 151 -8.28 -0.13 12.65
C ASN A 151 -9.32 0.92 12.25
N GLN A 152 -10.16 1.36 13.19
CA GLN A 152 -11.19 2.38 13.00
C GLN A 152 -10.93 3.54 13.96
N SER A 153 -11.16 4.77 13.48
CA SER A 153 -11.25 5.91 14.39
C SER A 153 -12.40 5.72 15.38
N ARG A 154 -12.11 6.01 16.65
CA ARG A 154 -13.13 5.96 17.72
C ARG A 154 -14.18 7.04 17.53
N GLU A 155 -13.77 8.23 17.09
CA GLU A 155 -14.68 9.34 16.84
C GLU A 155 -15.67 9.01 15.72
N LEU A 156 -15.20 8.37 14.64
CA LEU A 156 -16.08 7.89 13.58
C LEU A 156 -17.03 6.79 14.08
N THR A 157 -16.52 5.89 14.93
CA THR A 157 -17.31 4.80 15.53
C THR A 157 -18.42 5.33 16.42
N TYR A 158 -18.15 6.38 17.19
CA TYR A 158 -19.14 7.02 18.07
C TYR A 158 -20.20 7.82 17.31
N GLU A 159 -19.85 8.34 16.13
CA GLU A 159 -20.77 9.11 15.30
C GLU A 159 -21.81 8.25 14.56
N ALA A 160 -21.42 7.03 14.18
CA ALA A 160 -22.29 6.14 13.40
C ALA A 160 -23.48 5.60 14.22
N ASP A 161 -24.66 5.47 13.59
CA ASP A 161 -25.86 4.91 14.22
C ASP A 161 -25.68 3.44 14.61
N ARG A 162 -24.92 2.69 13.81
CA ARG A 162 -24.58 1.29 14.04
C ARG A 162 -23.16 1.00 13.61
N VAL A 163 -22.53 0.06 14.30
CA VAL A 163 -21.18 -0.40 13.98
C VAL A 163 -21.20 -1.90 13.78
N TRP A 164 -20.71 -2.35 12.63
CA TRP A 164 -20.46 -3.75 12.33
C TRP A 164 -18.97 -3.99 12.17
N THR A 165 -18.51 -5.14 12.65
CA THR A 165 -17.15 -5.59 12.43
C THR A 165 -17.17 -6.79 11.51
N LEU A 166 -16.33 -6.76 10.47
CA LEU A 166 -15.97 -7.92 9.66
C LEU A 166 -14.80 -8.61 10.35
N THR A 167 -15.02 -9.85 10.77
CA THR A 167 -14.05 -10.68 11.48
C THR A 167 -13.05 -11.29 10.52
N LYS A 168 -11.97 -11.85 11.05
CA LYS A 168 -11.02 -12.63 10.24
C LYS A 168 -11.72 -13.73 9.45
N SER A 169 -12.64 -14.49 10.05
CA SER A 169 -13.36 -15.57 9.36
C SER A 169 -14.27 -15.09 8.24
N ASP A 170 -14.80 -13.87 8.33
CA ASP A 170 -15.63 -13.28 7.26
C ASP A 170 -14.78 -12.91 6.04
N LEU A 171 -13.51 -12.56 6.25
CA LEU A 171 -12.62 -11.98 5.24
C LEU A 171 -11.60 -12.98 4.69
N GLU A 172 -11.14 -13.95 5.48
CA GLU A 172 -10.15 -14.95 5.08
C GLU A 172 -10.46 -15.65 3.74
N PRO A 173 -11.71 -16.05 3.41
CA PRO A 173 -11.99 -16.66 2.11
C PRO A 173 -11.95 -15.66 0.93
N LEU A 174 -11.96 -14.35 1.20
CA LEU A 174 -12.04 -13.28 0.20
C LEU A 174 -10.67 -12.68 -0.13
N PHE A 175 -9.67 -12.99 0.68
CA PHE A 175 -8.31 -12.45 0.58
C PHE A 175 -7.34 -13.58 0.29
N SER A 176 -6.48 -13.36 -0.70
CA SER A 176 -5.33 -14.23 -0.93
C SER A 176 -4.08 -13.41 -1.13
N ARG A 177 -2.94 -13.98 -0.76
CA ARG A 177 -1.65 -13.34 -1.05
C ARG A 177 -1.41 -13.48 -2.55
N ARG A 178 -1.09 -12.37 -3.22
CA ARG A 178 -0.65 -12.42 -4.61
C ARG A 178 0.62 -13.27 -4.61
N VAL A 179 0.50 -14.49 -5.13
CA VAL A 179 1.67 -15.26 -5.51
C VAL A 179 2.26 -14.46 -6.65
N ARG A 180 3.27 -13.63 -6.36
CA ARG A 180 4.20 -13.29 -7.42
C ARG A 180 4.63 -14.66 -7.94
N PRO A 181 4.47 -14.98 -9.23
CA PRO A 181 5.33 -16.01 -9.75
C PRO A 181 6.71 -15.57 -9.28
N VAL A 182 7.34 -16.37 -8.42
CA VAL A 182 8.77 -16.49 -8.55
C VAL A 182 8.86 -16.80 -10.02
N ILE A 183 9.30 -15.82 -10.81
CA ILE A 183 9.85 -16.15 -12.09
C ILE A 183 11.05 -17.00 -11.65
N GLU A 184 10.80 -18.27 -11.38
CA GLU A 184 11.54 -19.33 -12.00
C GLU A 184 11.38 -19.00 -13.47
N THR A 185 12.20 -18.05 -13.93
CA THR A 185 12.87 -18.22 -15.19
C THR A 185 13.27 -19.69 -15.09
N PRO A 186 12.76 -20.59 -15.94
CA PRO A 186 13.41 -21.87 -16.05
C PRO A 186 14.85 -21.49 -16.30
N GLY A 187 15.64 -21.60 -15.23
CA GLY A 187 17.03 -21.29 -15.29
C GLY A 187 17.51 -22.29 -16.31
N LEU A 188 17.89 -21.79 -17.47
CA LEU A 188 19.26 -22.05 -17.83
C LEU A 188 20.04 -21.63 -16.57
N PRO A 189 20.54 -22.57 -15.74
CA PRO A 189 21.08 -22.30 -14.40
C PRO A 189 22.31 -21.36 -14.40
N PHE A 190 22.60 -20.76 -15.55
CA PHE A 190 23.70 -19.88 -15.85
C PHE A 190 23.42 -18.41 -15.46
N GLU A 191 22.26 -17.84 -15.80
CA GLU A 191 22.04 -16.37 -15.64
C GLU A 191 21.84 -15.91 -14.19
N ALA A 192 21.15 -16.69 -13.34
CA ALA A 192 20.96 -16.34 -11.92
C ALA A 192 22.28 -16.44 -11.13
N ALA A 193 23.08 -17.48 -11.41
CA ALA A 193 24.42 -17.63 -10.86
C ALA A 193 25.35 -16.50 -11.35
N GLU A 194 25.17 -16.03 -12.59
CA GLU A 194 25.95 -14.93 -13.15
C GLU A 194 25.58 -13.58 -12.53
N LEU A 195 24.30 -13.32 -12.26
CA LEU A 195 23.83 -12.12 -11.54
C LEU A 195 24.27 -12.10 -10.06
N GLU A 196 24.18 -13.22 -9.35
CA GLU A 196 24.74 -13.33 -7.99
C GLU A 196 26.27 -13.20 -7.98
N ALA A 197 26.95 -13.79 -8.97
CA ALA A 197 28.40 -13.63 -9.11
C ALA A 197 28.80 -12.18 -9.42
N VAL A 198 27.99 -11.45 -10.19
CA VAL A 198 28.15 -10.02 -10.46
C VAL A 198 27.97 -9.21 -9.17
N ASP A 199 26.91 -9.46 -8.40
CA ASP A 199 26.68 -8.83 -7.10
C ASP A 199 27.86 -9.06 -6.13
N ASP A 200 28.34 -10.30 -6.03
CA ASP A 200 29.46 -10.67 -5.17
C ASP A 200 30.79 -10.04 -5.59
N ARG A 201 31.05 -9.93 -6.91
CA ARG A 201 32.25 -9.24 -7.43
C ARG A 201 32.21 -7.75 -7.10
N VAL A 202 31.06 -7.11 -7.25
CA VAL A 202 30.86 -5.69 -6.93
C VAL A 202 31.02 -5.42 -5.43
N VAL A 203 30.47 -6.28 -4.58
CA VAL A 203 30.61 -6.19 -3.13
C VAL A 203 32.07 -6.39 -2.71
N ARG A 204 32.76 -7.41 -3.23
CA ARG A 204 34.18 -7.65 -2.93
C ARG A 204 35.06 -6.46 -3.33
N ALA A 205 34.89 -5.95 -4.56
CA ALA A 205 35.65 -4.79 -5.02
C ALA A 205 35.42 -3.54 -4.15
N ALA A 206 34.20 -3.33 -3.66
CA ALA A 206 33.89 -2.22 -2.75
C ALA A 206 34.57 -2.39 -1.37
N VAL A 207 34.58 -3.62 -0.83
CA VAL A 207 35.25 -3.96 0.43
C VAL A 207 36.77 -3.83 0.32
N ASP A 208 37.35 -4.27 -0.80
CA ASP A 208 38.80 -4.19 -1.04
C ASP A 208 39.24 -2.73 -1.12
N PHE A 209 38.51 -1.90 -1.87
CA PHE A 209 38.76 -0.46 -1.93
C PHE A 209 38.62 0.20 -0.54
N ALA A 210 37.60 -0.18 0.24
CA ALA A 210 37.42 0.31 1.62
C ALA A 210 38.57 -0.06 2.56
N THR A 211 39.08 -1.28 2.43
CA THR A 211 40.19 -1.78 3.23
C THR A 211 41.48 -1.03 2.88
N GLN A 212 41.78 -0.89 1.59
CA GLN A 212 42.97 -0.17 1.10
C GLN A 212 42.93 1.32 1.43
N TRP A 213 41.75 1.95 1.35
CA TRP A 213 41.61 3.35 1.74
C TRP A 213 41.83 3.52 3.24
N ARG A 214 41.24 2.64 4.07
CA ARG A 214 41.40 2.67 5.53
C ARG A 214 42.85 2.49 5.99
N GLU A 215 43.65 1.69 5.28
CA GLU A 215 45.07 1.51 5.57
C GLU A 215 45.91 2.76 5.28
N LYS A 216 45.47 3.61 4.35
CA LYS A 216 46.17 4.84 3.94
C LYS A 216 45.63 6.10 4.63
N ALA A 217 44.40 6.06 5.10
CA ALA A 217 43.73 7.19 5.74
C ALA A 217 44.39 7.54 7.08
N GLN A 218 44.58 8.83 7.31
CA GLN A 218 45.05 9.31 8.61
C GLN A 218 43.90 9.26 9.64
N GLU A 219 44.25 9.21 10.92
CA GLU A 219 43.26 9.04 12.00
C GLU A 219 42.26 10.21 12.08
N ASN A 220 42.69 11.43 11.76
CA ASN A 220 41.84 12.61 11.62
C ASN A 220 40.86 12.50 10.43
N GLU A 221 41.31 12.04 9.26
CA GLU A 221 40.46 11.86 8.07
C GLU A 221 39.37 10.80 8.31
N LEU A 222 39.72 9.73 9.03
CA LEU A 222 38.78 8.68 9.45
C LEU A 222 37.72 9.22 10.42
N LEU A 223 38.08 10.12 11.33
CA LEU A 223 37.15 10.71 12.28
C LEU A 223 36.17 11.68 11.59
N GLU A 224 36.69 12.57 10.75
CA GLU A 224 35.86 13.50 9.96
C GLU A 224 34.87 12.75 9.07
N LEU A 225 35.34 11.70 8.37
CA LEU A 225 34.47 10.90 7.51
C LEU A 225 33.38 10.17 8.31
N ARG A 226 33.70 9.65 9.50
CA ARG A 226 32.73 8.92 10.35
C ARG A 226 31.62 9.82 10.90
N ASP A 227 31.91 11.09 11.11
CA ASP A 227 30.91 12.09 11.55
C ASP A 227 29.89 12.40 10.44
N GLU A 228 30.24 12.19 9.17
CA GLU A 228 29.35 12.39 8.01
C GLU A 228 28.51 11.15 7.65
N CYS A 229 28.67 10.03 8.34
CA CYS A 229 27.91 8.80 8.08
C CYS A 229 26.38 9.06 8.16
N PRO A 230 25.57 8.61 7.18
CA PRO A 230 25.88 7.67 6.10
C PRO A 230 26.28 8.30 4.75
N ARG A 231 26.63 9.58 4.72
CA ARG A 231 26.98 10.29 3.47
C ARG A 231 28.47 10.17 3.16
N ILE A 232 28.78 9.66 1.97
CA ILE A 232 30.16 9.65 1.45
C ILE A 232 30.43 10.99 0.74
N PRO A 233 31.54 11.69 1.03
CA PRO A 233 31.94 12.89 0.31
C PRO A 233 32.01 12.63 -1.20
N ARG A 234 31.54 13.59 -2.02
CA ARG A 234 31.44 13.42 -3.47
C ARG A 234 32.75 12.97 -4.16
N PRO A 235 33.93 13.53 -3.83
CA PRO A 235 35.18 13.08 -4.45
C PRO A 235 35.43 11.59 -4.18
N LEU A 236 35.22 11.16 -2.94
CA LEU A 236 35.41 9.79 -2.50
C LEU A 236 34.37 8.83 -3.07
N ASP A 237 33.11 9.26 -3.22
CA ASP A 237 32.04 8.46 -3.86
C ASP A 237 32.33 8.21 -5.34
N VAL A 238 32.91 9.20 -6.04
CA VAL A 238 33.34 9.05 -7.45
C VAL A 238 34.51 8.07 -7.56
N GLU A 239 35.51 8.19 -6.69
CA GLU A 239 36.65 7.27 -6.65
C GLU A 239 36.22 5.84 -6.34
N LEU A 240 35.36 5.64 -5.33
CA LEU A 240 34.80 4.34 -4.97
C LEU A 240 34.07 3.69 -6.16
N LEU A 241 33.16 4.42 -6.80
CA LEU A 241 32.40 3.89 -7.93
C LEU A 241 33.32 3.58 -9.13
N SER A 242 34.27 4.46 -9.44
CA SER A 242 35.23 4.25 -10.53
C SER A 242 36.16 3.05 -10.25
N ALA A 243 36.60 2.86 -9.01
CA ALA A 243 37.44 1.73 -8.62
C ALA A 243 36.69 0.40 -8.74
N VAL A 244 35.42 0.36 -8.34
CA VAL A 244 34.56 -0.82 -8.48
C VAL A 244 34.27 -1.12 -9.96
N GLU A 245 33.96 -0.12 -10.78
CA GLU A 245 33.79 -0.29 -12.24
C GLU A 245 35.07 -0.85 -12.88
N THR A 246 36.24 -0.35 -12.47
CA THR A 246 37.54 -0.79 -13.00
C THR A 246 37.87 -2.22 -12.59
N ALA A 247 37.64 -2.58 -11.32
CA ALA A 247 37.98 -3.90 -10.78
C ALA A 247 37.04 -5.01 -11.29
N THR A 248 35.79 -4.67 -11.61
CA THR A 248 34.77 -5.65 -12.02
C THR A 248 34.48 -5.65 -13.52
N GLY A 249 34.83 -4.58 -14.23
CA GLY A 249 34.47 -4.36 -15.64
C GLY A 249 32.97 -4.06 -15.85
N ILE A 250 32.20 -3.87 -14.77
CA ILE A 250 30.75 -3.67 -14.81
C ILE A 250 30.45 -2.18 -14.74
N SER A 251 29.66 -1.65 -15.69
CA SER A 251 29.20 -0.26 -15.60
C SER A 251 28.08 -0.10 -14.58
N LEU A 252 28.28 0.83 -13.64
CA LEU A 252 27.35 1.19 -12.59
C LEU A 252 26.46 2.38 -12.97
N ARG A 253 26.69 3.07 -14.10
CA ARG A 253 26.02 4.33 -14.47
C ARG A 253 24.49 4.33 -14.32
N THR A 254 23.82 3.26 -14.78
CA THR A 254 22.36 3.09 -14.73
C THR A 254 21.89 2.13 -13.64
N GLN A 255 22.81 1.59 -12.82
CA GLN A 255 22.52 0.51 -11.86
C GLN A 255 22.42 1.02 -10.42
N ASP A 256 21.32 1.72 -10.11
CA ASP A 256 21.13 2.34 -8.80
C ASP A 256 20.98 1.33 -7.64
N ALA A 257 20.63 0.08 -7.93
CA ALA A 257 20.68 -1.01 -6.95
C ALA A 257 22.12 -1.38 -6.58
N LEU A 258 23.01 -1.56 -7.57
CA LEU A 258 24.42 -1.87 -7.33
C LEU A 258 25.15 -0.72 -6.65
N LYS A 259 24.92 0.54 -7.06
CA LYS A 259 25.51 1.71 -6.37
C LYS A 259 25.15 1.75 -4.88
N ARG A 260 23.91 1.39 -4.52
CA ARG A 260 23.49 1.32 -3.12
C ARG A 260 24.22 0.21 -2.36
N LYS A 261 24.40 -0.96 -2.98
CA LYS A 261 25.19 -2.07 -2.39
C LYS A 261 26.65 -1.68 -2.18
N VAL A 262 27.30 -1.08 -3.18
CA VAL A 262 28.69 -0.58 -3.09
C VAL A 262 28.88 0.35 -1.89
N ARG A 263 28.00 1.34 -1.73
CA ARG A 263 28.06 2.29 -0.61
C ARG A 263 27.79 1.62 0.75
N ALA A 264 26.88 0.66 0.79
CA ALA A 264 26.61 -0.10 2.00
C ALA A 264 27.82 -0.97 2.41
N SER A 265 28.45 -1.64 1.45
CA SER A 265 29.66 -2.44 1.67
C SER A 265 30.84 -1.59 2.12
N TRP A 266 31.03 -0.42 1.53
CA TRP A 266 32.02 0.56 1.98
C TRP A 266 31.83 0.95 3.45
N TRP A 267 30.60 1.34 3.83
CA TRP A 267 30.30 1.67 5.24
C TRP A 267 30.41 0.50 6.19
N GLY A 268 30.19 -0.74 5.70
CA GLY A 268 30.43 -1.96 6.48
C GLY A 268 31.88 -2.10 6.96
N VAL A 269 32.85 -1.57 6.21
CA VAL A 269 34.29 -1.62 6.54
C VAL A 269 34.73 -0.41 7.36
N ILE A 270 34.25 0.79 7.03
CA ILE A 270 34.63 2.03 7.72
C ILE A 270 33.94 2.15 9.09
N GLY A 271 32.65 1.78 9.16
CA GLY A 271 31.79 1.84 10.34
C GLY A 271 31.44 3.27 10.79
N PRO A 272 30.30 3.50 11.48
CA PRO A 272 30.00 4.79 12.09
C PRO A 272 30.89 5.07 13.31
N ARG A 273 30.93 6.33 13.77
CA ARG A 273 31.57 6.69 15.04
C ARG A 273 30.86 5.95 16.19
N ARG A 274 31.64 5.27 17.04
CA ARG A 274 31.15 4.65 18.28
C ARG A 274 31.12 5.66 19.41
#